data_AF-A0A365QSB5-F1
#
_entry.id   AF-A0A365QSB5-F1
#
_cell.length_a   1.000
_cell.length_b   1.000
_cell.length_c   1.000
_cell.angle_alpha   90.00
_cell.angle_beta   90.00
_cell.angle_gamma   90.00
#
_symmetry.space_group_name_H-M   'P 1'
#
loop_
_entity.id
_entity.type
_entity.pdbx_description
1 polymer ?
#
loop_
_entity_poly.entity_id
_entity_poly.type
_entity_poly.pdbx_seq_one_letter_code
_entity_poly.pdbx_strand_id
1 'polypeptide(L)'
;MRPPGGCALWLATVATLTALALSILAGWQRGGSLSERVVWVAIGTVLVTSAHLLPALLRDTPVPVRGIGTLLWGACLATACYGHAVFFVTAQQHAGELRASAVPNVEVTASGRSLTVIMADRTSVTRQLAFTQTQRCSRDCPGLATRRVTLAAKLDALNAEADDVRRSEAERDRASTRRDALLADPVTSRLASSLGVSTARVDLLSGLAFAAVLEGVACLLWTVALRPASLPALLPAAVPAVTAPEVTPLPEAVTAVTRVSQPAVMAVTANRASEAVSCETVTESHAVTTGSHAARDDPVTPLPKTASGDDDLSGLVRDIAAGRVRPTVADIRRHLSCSQARATALRRQLAGVAPTA
;
A
#
# COMPACT_ATOMS: atom_id res chain seq x y z
N MET A 1 -29.59 29.36 -7.74
CA MET A 1 -29.02 30.29 -6.73
C MET A 1 -27.52 30.31 -6.90
N ARG A 2 -26.94 31.45 -7.33
CA ARG A 2 -25.49 31.60 -7.50
C ARG A 2 -24.92 31.84 -6.09
N PRO A 3 -23.99 31.03 -5.56
CA PRO A 3 -23.33 31.39 -4.31
C PRO A 3 -22.64 32.76 -4.53
N PRO A 4 -22.63 33.65 -3.52
CA PRO A 4 -21.91 34.90 -3.65
C PRO A 4 -20.46 34.57 -4.00
N GLY A 5 -19.87 35.25 -4.99
CA GLY A 5 -18.53 34.92 -5.52
C GLY A 5 -17.45 34.83 -4.42
N GLY A 6 -17.65 35.53 -3.31
CA GLY A 6 -16.81 35.44 -2.11
C GLY A 6 -16.80 34.05 -1.44
N CYS A 7 -17.89 33.29 -1.45
CA CYS A 7 -17.94 31.95 -0.85
C CYS A 7 -17.11 30.94 -1.65
N ALA A 8 -17.17 30.98 -2.99
CA ALA A 8 -16.38 30.06 -3.82
C ALA A 8 -14.88 30.35 -3.72
N LEU A 9 -14.50 31.64 -3.70
CA LEU A 9 -13.12 32.07 -3.46
C LEU A 9 -12.62 31.62 -2.07
N TRP A 10 -13.42 31.82 -1.02
CA TRP A 10 -13.04 31.40 0.34
C TRP A 10 -12.89 29.89 0.46
N LEU A 11 -13.80 29.11 -0.14
CA LEU A 11 -13.66 27.64 -0.15
C LEU A 11 -12.43 27.20 -0.96
N ALA A 12 -12.15 27.84 -2.10
CA ALA A 12 -10.97 27.55 -2.91
C ALA A 12 -9.67 27.81 -2.12
N THR A 13 -9.58 28.94 -1.40
CA THR A 13 -8.38 29.26 -0.61
C THR A 13 -8.18 28.29 0.55
N VAL A 14 -9.26 27.90 1.25
CA VAL A 14 -9.19 26.90 2.33
C VAL A 14 -8.75 25.54 1.79
N ALA A 15 -9.31 25.11 0.65
CA ALA A 15 -8.93 23.84 0.01
C ALA A 15 -7.46 23.84 -0.43
N THR A 16 -7.00 24.92 -1.07
CA THR A 16 -5.59 25.08 -1.47
C THR A 16 -4.66 25.16 -0.28
N LEU A 17 -5.02 25.86 0.80
CA LEU A 17 -4.22 25.92 2.02
C LEU A 17 -4.07 24.54 2.66
N THR A 18 -5.16 23.76 2.67
CA THR A 18 -5.14 22.38 3.19
C THR A 18 -4.20 21.50 2.37
N ALA A 19 -4.30 21.55 1.03
CA ALA A 19 -3.40 20.84 0.13
C ALA A 19 -1.94 21.29 0.29
N LEU A 20 -1.68 22.58 0.45
CA LEU A 20 -0.34 23.11 0.71
C LEU A 20 0.23 22.61 2.03
N ALA A 21 -0.58 22.58 3.10
CA ALA A 21 -0.14 22.03 4.38
C ALA A 21 0.28 20.56 4.26
N LEU A 22 -0.50 19.74 3.54
CA LEU A 22 -0.14 18.34 3.26
C LEU A 22 1.15 18.23 2.45
N SER A 23 1.31 19.06 1.42
CA SER A 23 2.50 19.09 0.57
C SER A 23 3.76 19.53 1.32
N ILE A 24 3.65 20.54 2.20
CA ILE A 24 4.73 21.00 3.08
C ILE A 24 5.14 19.89 4.05
N LEU A 25 4.18 19.27 4.73
CA LEU A 25 4.45 18.17 5.65
C LEU A 25 5.10 16.98 4.92
N ALA A 26 4.59 16.61 3.75
CA ALA A 26 5.16 15.55 2.93
C ALA A 26 6.58 15.86 2.45
N GLY A 27 6.82 17.09 2.00
CA GLY A 27 8.14 17.55 1.54
C GLY A 27 9.17 17.59 2.67
N TRP A 28 8.74 17.98 3.87
CA TRP A 28 9.60 18.02 5.05
C TRP A 28 10.09 16.62 5.47
N GLN A 29 9.27 15.59 5.27
CA GLN A 29 9.61 14.21 5.63
C GLN A 29 10.54 13.51 4.61
N ARG A 30 10.68 14.05 3.38
CA ARG A 30 11.46 13.41 2.30
C ARG A 30 12.93 13.77 2.28
N GLY A 31 13.34 14.91 2.82
CA GLY A 31 14.74 15.36 2.81
C GLY A 31 15.54 14.85 4.02
N GLY A 32 16.74 14.33 3.79
CA GLY A 32 17.68 13.96 4.85
C GLY A 32 18.34 15.19 5.46
N SER A 33 18.72 16.15 4.62
CA SER A 33 19.29 17.45 5.02
C SER A 33 18.26 18.59 5.00
N LEU A 34 18.52 19.69 5.72
CA LEU A 34 17.61 20.86 5.74
C LEU A 34 17.43 21.48 4.36
N SER A 35 18.49 21.55 3.55
CA SER A 35 18.43 22.07 2.18
C SER A 35 17.52 21.20 1.30
N GLU A 36 17.66 19.88 1.37
CA GLU A 36 16.78 18.94 0.65
C GLU A 36 15.32 19.11 1.05
N ARG A 37 15.02 19.25 2.35
CA ARG A 37 13.64 19.46 2.83
C ARG A 37 13.03 20.72 2.26
N VAL A 38 13.78 21.83 2.27
CA VAL A 38 13.32 23.11 1.71
C VAL A 38 13.04 22.97 0.21
N VAL A 39 13.91 22.29 -0.53
CA VAL A 39 13.71 22.03 -1.98
C VAL A 39 12.44 21.21 -2.22
N TRP A 40 12.23 20.14 -1.45
CA TRP A 40 11.02 19.32 -1.57
C TRP A 40 9.74 20.09 -1.26
N VAL A 41 9.76 20.95 -0.24
CA VAL A 41 8.64 21.84 0.11
C VAL A 41 8.36 22.83 -1.03
N ALA A 42 9.39 23.43 -1.60
CA ALA A 42 9.23 24.38 -2.71
C ALA A 42 8.63 23.70 -3.95
N ILE A 43 9.15 22.54 -4.34
CA ILE A 43 8.63 21.74 -5.46
C ILE A 43 7.16 21.39 -5.21
N GLY A 44 6.83 20.89 -4.02
CA GLY A 44 5.45 20.53 -3.66
C GLY A 44 4.49 21.72 -3.72
N THR A 45 4.92 22.89 -3.27
CA THR A 45 4.13 24.14 -3.31
C THR A 45 3.82 24.55 -4.75
N VAL A 46 4.84 24.53 -5.62
CA VAL A 46 4.68 24.85 -7.05
C VAL A 46 3.74 23.86 -7.74
N LEU A 47 3.85 22.56 -7.46
CA LEU A 47 2.99 21.54 -8.05
C LEU A 47 1.52 21.72 -7.65
N VAL A 48 1.23 21.97 -6.37
CA VAL A 48 -0.14 22.16 -5.86
C VAL A 48 -0.76 23.44 -6.43
N THR A 49 -0.06 24.56 -6.34
CA THR A 49 -0.55 25.84 -6.87
C THR A 49 -0.79 25.77 -8.38
N SER A 50 0.12 25.13 -9.13
CA SER A 50 -0.04 24.89 -10.56
C SER A 50 -1.25 24.00 -10.85
N ALA A 51 -1.43 22.89 -10.10
CA ALA A 51 -2.56 21.99 -10.29
C ALA A 51 -3.92 22.69 -10.08
N HIS A 52 -4.02 23.60 -9.11
CA HIS A 52 -5.27 24.31 -8.80
C HIS A 52 -5.58 25.45 -9.77
N LEU A 53 -4.56 26.17 -10.23
CA LEU A 53 -4.73 27.40 -11.02
C LEU A 53 -4.72 27.16 -12.54
N LEU A 54 -3.93 26.19 -13.06
CA LEU A 54 -3.83 25.93 -14.51
C LEU A 54 -5.20 25.71 -15.19
N PRO A 55 -6.13 24.91 -14.65
CA PRO A 55 -7.42 24.65 -15.28
C PRO A 55 -8.24 25.92 -15.49
N ALA A 56 -8.15 26.86 -14.55
CA ALA A 56 -8.89 28.11 -14.61
C ALA A 56 -8.23 29.11 -15.57
N LEU A 57 -6.90 29.18 -15.59
CA LEU A 57 -6.14 30.12 -16.41
C LEU A 57 -6.12 29.76 -17.91
N LEU A 58 -6.12 28.47 -18.23
CA LEU A 58 -5.97 28.00 -19.61
C LEU A 58 -7.29 27.81 -20.36
N ARG A 59 -8.43 27.98 -19.70
CA ARG A 59 -9.76 27.64 -20.27
C ARG A 59 -10.11 28.41 -21.55
N ASP A 60 -9.64 29.66 -21.65
CA ASP A 60 -9.96 30.60 -22.75
C ASP A 60 -8.81 30.68 -23.78
N THR A 61 -7.82 29.78 -23.71
CA THR A 61 -6.64 29.75 -24.59
C THR A 61 -6.87 28.89 -25.86
N PRO A 62 -6.11 29.12 -26.95
CA PRO A 62 -6.24 28.33 -28.18
C PRO A 62 -5.95 26.84 -27.94
N VAL A 63 -6.63 25.98 -28.71
CA VAL A 63 -6.59 24.51 -28.59
C VAL A 63 -5.20 23.89 -28.42
N PRO A 64 -4.15 24.25 -29.17
CA PRO A 64 -2.81 23.66 -28.97
C PRO A 64 -2.19 24.00 -27.61
N VAL A 65 -2.35 25.25 -27.15
CA VAL A 65 -1.87 25.71 -25.84
C VAL A 65 -2.65 25.01 -24.73
N ARG A 66 -3.97 24.84 -24.92
CA ARG A 66 -4.81 24.09 -23.99
C ARG A 66 -4.38 22.63 -23.89
N GLY A 67 -3.99 21.99 -24.99
CA GLY A 67 -3.46 20.61 -24.98
C GLY A 67 -2.21 20.45 -24.10
N ILE A 68 -1.19 21.28 -24.35
CA ILE A 68 0.05 21.29 -23.54
C ILE A 68 -0.27 21.58 -22.07
N GLY A 69 -1.13 22.57 -21.84
CA GLY A 69 -1.57 22.95 -20.50
C GLY A 69 -2.32 21.85 -19.75
N THR A 70 -3.19 21.08 -20.43
CA THR A 70 -3.87 19.93 -19.83
C THR A 70 -2.92 18.80 -19.49
N LEU A 71 -1.88 18.57 -20.31
CA LEU A 71 -0.85 17.56 -20.03
C LEU A 71 -0.03 17.95 -18.79
N LEU A 72 0.43 19.20 -18.73
CA LEU A 72 1.18 19.73 -17.59
C LEU A 72 0.34 19.71 -16.32
N TRP A 73 -0.93 20.12 -16.41
CA TRP A 73 -1.89 20.04 -15.31
C TRP A 73 -2.04 18.60 -14.80
N GLY A 74 -2.22 17.63 -15.70
CA GLY A 74 -2.34 16.22 -15.34
C GLY A 74 -1.09 15.69 -14.62
N ALA A 75 0.11 16.09 -15.07
CA ALA A 75 1.37 15.73 -14.42
C ALA A 75 1.50 16.37 -13.02
N CYS A 76 1.16 17.66 -12.88
CA CYS A 76 1.14 18.33 -11.58
C CYS A 76 0.16 17.68 -10.61
N LEU A 77 -1.05 17.40 -11.08
CA LEU A 77 -2.11 16.74 -10.31
C LEU A 77 -1.68 15.33 -9.86
N ALA A 78 -1.17 14.51 -10.78
CA ALA A 78 -0.72 13.15 -10.45
C ALA A 78 0.42 13.17 -9.40
N THR A 79 1.36 14.09 -9.55
CA THR A 79 2.50 14.22 -8.63
C THR A 79 2.07 14.74 -7.25
N ALA A 80 1.16 15.72 -7.20
CA ALA A 80 0.57 16.21 -5.96
C ALA A 80 -0.24 15.12 -5.25
N CYS A 81 -1.10 14.40 -5.98
CA CYS A 81 -1.87 13.27 -5.47
C CYS A 81 -0.97 12.17 -4.90
N TYR A 82 0.13 11.83 -5.59
CA TYR A 82 1.10 10.86 -5.08
C TYR A 82 1.77 11.35 -3.79
N GLY A 83 2.17 12.63 -3.72
CA GLY A 83 2.72 13.25 -2.51
C GLY A 83 1.77 13.15 -1.31
N HIS A 84 0.51 13.50 -1.50
CA HIS A 84 -0.52 13.45 -0.46
C HIS A 84 -0.88 12.01 -0.07
N ALA A 85 -0.98 11.09 -1.03
CA ALA A 85 -1.21 9.68 -0.77
C ALA A 85 -0.11 9.07 0.11
N VAL A 86 1.16 9.40 -0.17
CA VAL A 86 2.29 8.99 0.68
C VAL A 86 2.13 9.54 2.10
N PHE A 87 1.80 10.83 2.25
CA PHE A 87 1.55 11.41 3.58
C PHE A 87 0.42 10.68 4.34
N PHE A 88 -0.71 10.39 3.68
CA PHE A 88 -1.82 9.67 4.30
C PHE A 88 -1.39 8.27 4.76
N VAL A 89 -0.68 7.53 3.91
CA VAL A 89 -0.19 6.19 4.26
C VAL A 89 0.77 6.24 5.44
N THR A 90 1.72 7.18 5.44
CA THR A 90 2.67 7.34 6.55
C THR A 90 1.97 7.77 7.85
N ALA A 91 0.95 8.64 7.76
CA ALA A 91 0.15 9.03 8.91
C ALA A 91 -0.65 7.85 9.49
N GLN A 92 -1.22 7.00 8.63
CA GLN A 92 -1.90 5.77 9.06
C GLN A 92 -0.94 4.79 9.74
N GLN A 93 0.27 4.63 9.20
CA GLN A 93 1.31 3.80 9.80
C GLN A 93 1.71 4.31 11.18
N HIS A 94 1.94 5.61 11.32
CA HIS A 94 2.29 6.20 12.62
C HIS A 94 1.17 6.04 13.66
N ALA A 95 -0.09 6.22 13.24
CA ALA A 95 -1.24 5.94 14.10
C ALA A 95 -1.32 4.44 14.48
N GLY A 96 -0.90 3.53 13.59
CA GLY A 96 -0.78 2.10 13.88
C GLY A 96 0.33 1.81 14.90
N GLU A 97 1.49 2.44 14.75
CA GLU A 97 2.62 2.31 15.68
C GLU A 97 2.25 2.77 17.10
N LEU A 98 1.52 3.88 17.24
CA LEU A 98 1.02 4.36 18.52
C LEU A 98 0.03 3.38 19.17
N ARG A 99 -0.78 2.69 18.37
CA ARG A 99 -1.68 1.63 18.86
C ARG A 99 -0.90 0.38 19.28
N ALA A 100 0.17 0.04 18.57
CA ALA A 100 1.01 -1.11 18.86
C ALA A 100 1.93 -0.92 20.07
N SER A 101 2.36 0.32 20.35
CA SER A 101 3.19 0.66 21.51
C SER A 101 2.43 0.60 22.84
N ALA A 102 1.10 0.70 22.80
CA ALA A 102 0.23 0.50 23.97
C ALA A 102 0.25 -0.94 24.51
N VAL A 103 0.73 -1.92 23.71
CA VAL A 103 0.95 -3.28 24.20
C VAL A 103 2.35 -3.35 24.81
N PRO A 104 2.49 -3.70 26.10
CA PRO A 104 3.79 -3.82 26.75
C PRO A 104 4.70 -4.76 25.97
N ASN A 105 5.92 -4.31 25.65
CA ASN A 105 6.93 -5.20 25.11
C ASN A 105 7.28 -6.17 26.21
N VAL A 106 6.83 -7.42 26.06
CA VAL A 106 7.34 -8.55 26.82
C VAL A 106 8.76 -8.78 26.28
N GLU A 107 9.63 -7.82 26.58
CA GLU A 107 11.06 -7.86 26.33
C GLU A 107 11.63 -8.76 27.42
N VAL A 108 11.42 -10.06 27.25
CA VAL A 108 12.08 -11.05 28.08
C VAL A 108 13.49 -11.14 27.52
N THR A 109 14.41 -10.52 28.27
CA THR A 109 15.83 -10.83 28.28
C THR A 109 16.05 -12.25 27.79
N ALA A 110 16.79 -12.40 26.69
CA ALA A 110 17.20 -13.69 26.13
C ALA A 110 18.19 -14.38 27.08
N SER A 111 17.73 -14.68 28.30
CA SER A 111 18.51 -15.29 29.38
C SER A 111 18.40 -16.82 29.35
N GLY A 112 17.91 -17.38 28.24
CA GLY A 112 17.82 -18.82 28.00
C GLY A 112 18.84 -19.28 26.98
N ARG A 113 19.43 -20.46 27.22
CA ARG A 113 20.26 -21.21 26.28
C ARG A 113 19.43 -21.47 25.00
N SER A 114 20.04 -21.36 23.81
CA SER A 114 19.26 -21.50 22.56
C SER A 114 18.77 -22.92 22.35
N LEU A 115 17.57 -23.08 21.76
CA LEU A 115 16.98 -24.39 21.44
C LEU A 115 17.95 -25.29 20.66
N THR A 116 18.77 -24.71 19.79
CA THR A 116 19.81 -25.41 19.01
C THR A 116 20.87 -26.05 19.90
N VAL A 117 21.31 -25.37 20.96
CA VAL A 117 22.29 -25.91 21.91
C VAL A 117 21.65 -27.00 22.76
N ILE A 118 20.42 -26.80 23.23
CA ILE A 118 19.67 -27.81 24.01
C ILE A 118 19.48 -29.09 23.17
N MET A 119 19.13 -28.96 21.89
CA MET A 119 19.00 -30.12 21.00
C MET A 119 20.35 -30.81 20.73
N ALA A 120 21.44 -30.06 20.60
CA ALA A 120 22.78 -30.66 20.47
C ALA A 120 23.14 -31.49 21.72
N ASP A 121 22.94 -30.92 22.92
CA ASP A 121 23.18 -31.61 24.19
C ASP A 121 22.28 -32.86 24.33
N ARG A 122 21.00 -32.77 23.92
CA ARG A 122 20.06 -33.89 23.92
C ARG A 122 20.59 -35.05 23.06
N THR A 123 21.09 -34.76 21.86
CA THR A 123 21.65 -35.81 20.98
C THR A 123 22.88 -36.47 21.59
N SER A 124 23.75 -35.68 22.24
CA SER A 124 24.94 -36.19 22.93
C SER A 124 24.58 -37.13 24.09
N VAL A 125 23.65 -36.72 24.96
CA VAL A 125 23.19 -37.52 26.10
C VAL A 125 22.45 -38.78 25.63
N THR A 126 21.63 -38.68 24.59
CA THR A 126 20.93 -39.84 23.99
C THR A 126 21.93 -40.86 23.45
N ARG A 127 22.99 -40.40 22.76
CA ARG A 127 24.06 -41.28 22.26
C ARG A 127 24.81 -41.99 23.40
N GLN A 128 25.12 -41.27 24.48
CA GLN A 128 25.76 -41.86 25.66
C GLN A 128 24.85 -42.88 26.35
N LEU A 129 23.54 -42.60 26.44
CA LEU A 129 22.57 -43.52 27.02
C LEU A 129 22.47 -44.81 26.19
N ALA A 130 22.36 -44.70 24.87
CA ALA A 130 22.33 -45.84 23.95
C ALA A 130 23.60 -46.69 24.04
N PHE A 131 24.78 -46.06 24.11
CA PHE A 131 26.05 -46.77 24.31
C PHE A 131 26.09 -47.52 25.66
N THR A 132 25.56 -46.92 26.73
CA THR A 132 25.52 -47.55 28.06
C THR A 132 24.48 -48.68 28.13
N GLN A 133 23.46 -48.68 27.27
CA GLN A 133 22.47 -49.75 27.17
C GLN A 133 23.02 -51.01 26.50
N THR A 134 23.89 -50.89 25.49
CA THR A 134 24.45 -52.04 24.76
C THR A 134 25.57 -52.75 25.52
N GLN A 135 26.17 -52.10 26.51
CA GLN A 135 27.23 -52.68 27.34
C GLN A 135 26.69 -53.83 28.20
N ARG A 136 27.22 -55.05 27.99
CA ARG A 136 26.91 -56.24 28.79
C ARG A 136 27.58 -56.13 30.15
N CYS A 137 26.84 -56.48 31.20
CA CYS A 137 27.33 -56.36 32.55
C CYS A 137 28.14 -57.60 32.95
N SER A 138 29.45 -57.46 33.17
CA SER A 138 30.32 -58.57 33.59
C SER A 138 30.86 -58.46 35.02
N ARG A 139 30.89 -57.27 35.64
CA ARG A 139 31.46 -57.08 36.99
C ARG A 139 30.78 -55.98 37.82
N ASP A 140 30.50 -54.81 37.25
CA ASP A 140 29.98 -53.62 37.99
C ASP A 140 28.55 -53.20 37.56
N CYS A 141 27.58 -54.08 37.77
CA CYS A 141 26.18 -53.81 37.42
C CYS A 141 25.52 -52.66 38.18
N PRO A 142 25.80 -52.44 39.47
CA PRO A 142 25.24 -51.30 40.20
C PRO A 142 25.70 -49.95 39.62
N GLY A 143 26.97 -49.86 39.20
CA GLY A 143 27.54 -48.64 38.59
C GLY A 143 26.98 -48.34 37.20
N LEU A 144 26.76 -49.36 36.38
CA LEU A 144 26.11 -49.19 35.07
C LEU A 144 24.63 -48.81 35.22
N ALA A 145 23.93 -49.40 36.20
CA ALA A 145 22.53 -49.06 36.48
C ALA A 145 22.38 -47.60 36.93
N THR A 146 23.22 -47.13 37.86
CA THR A 146 23.20 -45.72 38.31
C THR A 146 23.54 -44.76 37.16
N ARG A 147 24.52 -45.09 36.30
CA ARG A 147 24.86 -44.25 35.15
C ARG A 147 23.72 -44.15 34.13
N ARG A 148 22.98 -45.23 33.89
CA ARG A 148 21.78 -45.23 33.04
C ARG A 148 20.69 -44.32 33.61
N VAL A 149 20.41 -44.42 34.91
CA VAL A 149 19.43 -43.56 35.59
C VAL A 149 19.85 -42.09 35.51
N THR A 150 21.12 -41.77 35.77
CA THR A 150 21.63 -40.39 35.69
C THR A 150 21.54 -39.82 34.27
N LEU A 151 21.85 -40.62 33.24
CA LEU A 151 21.73 -40.17 31.84
C LEU A 151 20.27 -40.00 31.41
N ALA A 152 19.37 -40.89 31.86
CA ALA A 152 17.93 -40.74 31.64
C ALA A 152 17.39 -39.46 32.30
N ALA A 153 17.75 -39.21 33.56
CA ALA A 153 17.38 -37.97 34.26
C ALA A 153 17.91 -36.70 33.56
N LYS A 154 19.13 -36.74 33.02
CA LYS A 154 19.68 -35.63 32.21
C LYS A 154 18.90 -35.42 30.91
N LEU A 155 18.47 -36.51 30.26
CA LEU A 155 17.67 -36.43 29.05
C LEU A 155 16.28 -35.82 29.33
N ASP A 156 15.66 -36.21 30.43
CA ASP A 156 14.37 -35.67 30.87
C ASP A 156 14.46 -34.17 31.21
N ALA A 157 15.55 -33.75 31.88
CA ALA A 157 15.82 -32.34 32.14
C ALA A 157 15.98 -31.51 30.85
N LEU A 158 16.71 -32.02 29.85
CA LEU A 158 16.87 -31.34 28.55
C LEU A 158 15.56 -31.29 27.76
N ASN A 159 14.70 -32.31 27.87
CA ASN A 159 13.37 -32.27 27.25
C ASN A 159 12.48 -31.20 27.91
N ALA A 160 12.49 -31.10 29.24
CA ALA A 160 11.76 -30.07 29.97
C ALA A 160 12.22 -28.66 29.58
N GLU A 161 13.53 -28.42 29.49
CA GLU A 161 14.08 -27.12 29.05
C GLU A 161 13.68 -26.79 27.60
N ALA A 162 13.68 -27.79 26.71
CA ALA A 162 13.24 -27.60 25.33
C ALA A 162 11.74 -27.25 25.23
N ASP A 163 10.89 -27.88 26.05
CA ASP A 163 9.47 -27.60 26.09
C ASP A 163 9.16 -26.21 26.66
N ASP A 164 9.92 -25.76 27.67
CA ASP A 164 9.80 -24.40 28.20
C ASP A 164 10.23 -23.35 27.18
N VAL A 165 11.31 -23.59 26.43
CA VAL A 165 11.73 -22.71 25.32
C VAL A 165 10.64 -22.64 24.25
N ARG A 166 10.04 -23.76 23.87
CA ARG A 166 8.92 -23.81 22.90
C ARG A 166 7.68 -23.08 23.41
N ARG A 167 7.34 -23.23 24.70
CA ARG A 167 6.21 -22.51 25.31
C ARG A 167 6.44 -21.00 25.26
N SER A 168 7.65 -20.56 25.63
CA SER A 168 8.05 -19.15 25.56
C SER A 168 8.05 -18.62 24.12
N GLU A 169 8.51 -19.41 23.14
CA GLU A 169 8.43 -19.06 21.71
C GLU A 169 6.97 -18.89 21.26
N ALA A 170 6.08 -19.81 21.63
CA ALA A 170 4.66 -19.73 21.28
C ALA A 170 3.96 -18.54 21.95
N GLU A 171 4.32 -18.17 23.18
CA GLU A 171 3.82 -16.95 23.83
C GLU A 171 4.31 -15.68 23.13
N ARG A 172 5.59 -15.65 22.74
CA ARG A 172 6.17 -14.56 21.93
C ARG A 172 5.49 -14.44 20.58
N ASP A 173 5.19 -15.56 19.92
CA ASP A 173 4.48 -15.60 18.64
C ASP A 173 3.03 -15.08 18.77
N ARG A 174 2.36 -15.39 19.88
CA ARG A 174 1.03 -14.82 20.15
C ARG A 174 1.10 -13.32 20.41
N ALA A 175 2.12 -12.85 21.15
CA ALA A 175 2.32 -11.43 21.42
C ALA A 175 2.67 -10.64 20.15
N SER A 176 3.54 -11.17 19.29
CA SER A 176 3.87 -10.55 18.00
C SER A 176 2.65 -10.51 17.08
N THR A 177 1.88 -11.60 17.00
CA THR A 177 0.64 -11.64 16.20
C THR A 177 -0.37 -10.59 16.66
N ARG A 178 -0.52 -10.39 17.98
CA ARG A 178 -1.39 -9.34 18.53
C ARG A 178 -0.89 -7.94 18.17
N ARG A 179 0.42 -7.69 18.22
CA ARG A 179 1.00 -6.41 17.77
C ARG A 179 0.77 -6.16 16.29
N ASP A 180 1.04 -7.16 15.44
CA ASP A 180 0.87 -7.05 14.00
C ASP A 180 -0.60 -6.77 13.65
N ALA A 181 -1.55 -7.35 14.39
CA ALA A 181 -2.97 -7.06 14.25
C ALA A 181 -3.35 -5.63 14.65
N LEU A 182 -2.67 -5.02 15.62
CA LEU A 182 -2.91 -3.63 16.04
C LEU A 182 -2.28 -2.59 15.12
N LEU A 183 -1.18 -2.95 14.45
CA LEU A 183 -0.53 -2.12 13.42
C LEU A 183 -1.42 -1.96 12.18
N ALA A 184 -2.17 -3.00 11.80
CA ALA A 184 -3.08 -2.96 10.66
C ALA A 184 -4.38 -2.22 11.00
N ASP A 185 -4.92 -1.44 10.05
CA ASP A 185 -6.29 -0.96 10.16
C ASP A 185 -7.26 -2.16 9.96
N PRO A 186 -8.17 -2.43 10.91
CA PRO A 186 -9.15 -3.51 10.78
C PRO A 186 -10.04 -3.37 9.54
N VAL A 187 -10.24 -2.16 9.02
CA VAL A 187 -11.02 -1.93 7.80
C VAL A 187 -10.20 -2.28 6.57
N THR A 188 -8.94 -1.84 6.50
CA THR A 188 -8.08 -2.10 5.33
C THR A 188 -7.67 -3.56 5.22
N SER A 189 -7.49 -4.25 6.36
CA SER A 189 -7.22 -5.69 6.39
C SER A 189 -8.40 -6.54 5.89
N ARG A 190 -9.64 -6.18 6.27
CA ARG A 190 -10.86 -6.85 5.77
C ARG A 190 -11.10 -6.57 4.29
N LEU A 191 -10.82 -5.34 3.85
CA LEU A 191 -10.97 -4.98 2.45
C LEU A 191 -9.92 -5.69 1.58
N ALA A 192 -8.67 -5.74 2.04
CA ALA A 192 -7.57 -6.48 1.41
C ALA A 192 -7.87 -7.98 1.27
N SER A 193 -8.40 -8.62 2.32
CA SER A 193 -8.76 -10.04 2.26
C SER A 193 -9.92 -10.31 1.31
N SER A 194 -10.90 -9.41 1.24
CA SER A 194 -12.04 -9.52 0.32
C SER A 194 -11.67 -9.31 -1.16
N LEU A 195 -10.64 -8.50 -1.43
CA LEU A 195 -10.19 -8.16 -2.78
C LEU A 195 -9.01 -9.02 -3.27
N GLY A 196 -8.39 -9.83 -2.40
CA GLY A 196 -7.19 -10.60 -2.72
C GLY A 196 -5.95 -9.73 -2.98
N VAL A 197 -5.96 -8.47 -2.53
CA VAL A 197 -4.89 -7.48 -2.76
C VAL A 197 -4.12 -7.24 -1.45
N SER A 198 -2.84 -6.86 -1.54
CA SER A 198 -2.05 -6.55 -0.34
C SER A 198 -2.60 -5.31 0.41
N THR A 199 -2.52 -5.31 1.74
CA THR A 199 -2.94 -4.18 2.60
C THR A 199 -2.25 -2.88 2.19
N ALA A 200 -0.96 -2.93 1.89
CA ALA A 200 -0.20 -1.77 1.39
C ALA A 200 -0.77 -1.17 0.09
N ARG A 201 -1.35 -1.99 -0.79
CA ARG A 201 -2.02 -1.50 -2.01
C ARG A 201 -3.36 -0.84 -1.68
N VAL A 202 -4.11 -1.39 -0.73
CA VAL A 202 -5.37 -0.80 -0.26
C VAL A 202 -5.14 0.55 0.42
N ASP A 203 -4.11 0.65 1.27
CA ASP A 203 -3.73 1.91 1.94
C ASP A 203 -3.28 2.96 0.91
N LEU A 204 -2.50 2.54 -0.10
CA LEU A 204 -2.09 3.43 -1.19
C LEU A 204 -3.28 3.90 -2.04
N LEU A 205 -4.19 2.99 -2.41
CA LEU A 205 -5.37 3.33 -3.21
C LEU A 205 -6.34 4.23 -2.46
N SER A 206 -6.56 3.99 -1.17
CA SER A 206 -7.40 4.85 -0.33
C SER A 206 -6.76 6.23 -0.14
N GLY A 207 -5.46 6.30 0.15
CA GLY A 207 -4.71 7.56 0.19
C GLY A 207 -4.77 8.34 -1.12
N LEU A 208 -4.66 7.65 -2.26
CA LEU A 208 -4.79 8.24 -3.59
C LEU A 208 -6.20 8.75 -3.85
N ALA A 209 -7.24 8.02 -3.43
CA ALA A 209 -8.63 8.44 -3.58
C ALA A 209 -8.92 9.70 -2.76
N PHE A 210 -8.50 9.76 -1.49
CA PHE A 210 -8.66 10.96 -0.67
C PHE A 210 -7.92 12.17 -1.27
N ALA A 211 -6.70 11.96 -1.75
CA ALA A 211 -5.94 13.00 -2.44
C ALA A 211 -6.66 13.49 -3.71
N ALA A 212 -7.13 12.57 -4.56
CA ALA A 212 -7.85 12.92 -5.79
C ALA A 212 -9.14 13.72 -5.52
N VAL A 213 -9.88 13.37 -4.46
CA VAL A 213 -11.08 14.14 -4.05
C VAL A 213 -10.69 15.54 -3.60
N LEU A 214 -9.69 15.68 -2.74
CA LEU A 214 -9.22 16.98 -2.25
C LEU A 214 -8.75 17.88 -3.39
N GLU A 215 -7.89 17.36 -4.26
CA GLU A 215 -7.35 18.10 -5.41
C GLU A 215 -8.44 18.44 -6.43
N GLY A 216 -9.35 17.49 -6.71
CA GLY A 216 -10.47 17.70 -7.62
C GLY A 216 -11.41 18.80 -7.13
N VAL A 217 -11.76 18.79 -5.84
CA VAL A 217 -12.59 19.84 -5.24
C VAL A 217 -11.90 21.21 -5.32
N ALA A 218 -10.60 21.30 -5.01
CA ALA A 218 -9.84 22.54 -5.12
C ALA A 218 -9.81 23.08 -6.56
N CYS A 219 -9.54 22.23 -7.55
CA CYS A 219 -9.54 22.59 -8.96
C CYS A 219 -10.93 23.10 -9.39
N LEU A 220 -12.00 22.39 -9.04
CA LEU A 220 -13.37 22.80 -9.36
C LEU A 220 -13.71 24.15 -8.73
N LEU A 221 -13.36 24.36 -7.46
CA LEU A 221 -13.59 25.62 -6.77
C LEU A 221 -12.86 26.78 -7.45
N TRP A 222 -11.60 26.62 -7.86
CA TRP A 222 -10.86 27.65 -8.61
C TRP A 222 -11.45 27.95 -9.99
N THR A 223 -11.90 26.92 -10.72
CA THR A 223 -12.56 27.13 -12.03
C THR A 223 -13.87 27.92 -11.91
N VAL A 224 -14.64 27.69 -10.84
CA VAL A 224 -15.88 28.41 -10.53
C VAL A 224 -15.58 29.82 -10.00
N ALA A 225 -14.61 29.96 -9.10
CA ALA A 225 -14.24 31.22 -8.47
C ALA A 225 -13.68 32.24 -9.47
N LEU A 226 -12.89 31.79 -10.45
CA LEU A 226 -12.32 32.63 -11.49
C LEU A 226 -13.24 32.78 -12.71
N ARG A 227 -14.48 32.28 -12.67
CA ARG A 227 -15.42 32.44 -13.79
C ARG A 227 -15.74 33.93 -13.95
N PRO A 228 -15.67 34.50 -15.17
CA PRO A 228 -15.93 35.91 -15.35
C PRO A 228 -17.38 36.14 -14.91
N ALA A 229 -17.60 37.09 -13.99
CA ALA A 229 -18.93 37.60 -13.78
C ALA A 229 -19.34 38.23 -15.11
N SER A 230 -20.26 37.60 -15.82
CA SER A 230 -20.99 38.24 -16.90
C SER A 230 -21.73 39.42 -16.29
N LEU A 231 -21.08 40.58 -16.25
CA LEU A 231 -21.74 41.86 -16.09
C LEU A 231 -22.79 41.92 -17.21
N PRO A 232 -24.07 42.21 -16.91
CA PRO A 232 -25.01 42.52 -17.96
C PRO A 232 -24.40 43.66 -18.76
N ALA A 233 -24.25 43.48 -20.08
CA ALA A 233 -23.90 44.56 -20.96
C ALA A 233 -24.82 45.73 -20.63
N LEU A 234 -24.26 46.78 -20.02
CA LEU A 234 -24.96 48.03 -19.83
C LEU A 234 -25.49 48.41 -21.21
N LEU A 235 -26.82 48.45 -21.29
CA LEU A 235 -27.59 48.90 -22.44
C LEU A 235 -26.87 50.10 -23.08
N PRO A 236 -26.75 50.18 -24.42
CA PRO A 236 -26.13 51.33 -25.05
C PRO A 236 -26.83 52.58 -24.53
N ALA A 237 -26.02 53.49 -24.00
CA ALA A 237 -26.44 54.77 -23.46
C ALA A 237 -27.48 55.39 -24.40
N ALA A 238 -28.70 55.55 -23.91
CA ALA A 238 -29.69 56.38 -24.57
C ALA A 238 -29.08 57.77 -24.71
N VAL A 239 -28.66 58.09 -25.93
CA VAL A 239 -28.26 59.44 -26.32
C VAL A 239 -29.46 60.34 -26.01
N PRO A 240 -29.33 61.41 -25.20
CA PRO A 240 -30.43 62.34 -25.02
C PRO A 240 -30.67 63.04 -26.35
N ALA A 241 -31.82 62.78 -26.95
CA ALA A 241 -32.30 63.51 -28.12
C ALA A 241 -32.46 64.99 -27.73
N VAL A 242 -31.57 65.83 -28.24
CA VAL A 242 -31.71 67.28 -28.19
C VAL A 242 -32.80 67.68 -29.18
N THR A 243 -33.87 68.25 -28.65
CA THR A 243 -35.00 68.85 -29.35
C THR A 243 -34.55 70.04 -30.20
N ALA A 244 -34.92 70.07 -31.49
CA ALA A 244 -34.99 71.28 -32.30
C ALA A 244 -36.16 71.15 -33.32
N PRO A 245 -36.78 72.27 -33.75
CA PRO A 245 -38.21 72.32 -33.97
C PRO A 245 -38.68 72.02 -35.41
N GLU A 246 -39.87 71.45 -35.46
CA GLU A 246 -40.97 71.62 -36.43
C GLU A 246 -40.69 72.45 -37.69
N VAL A 247 -40.66 71.76 -38.85
CA VAL A 247 -41.33 72.20 -40.10
C VAL A 247 -41.77 70.95 -40.88
N THR A 248 -43.07 70.82 -41.14
CA THR A 248 -43.68 70.00 -42.23
C THR A 248 -44.48 70.96 -43.13
N PRO A 249 -44.72 70.70 -44.43
CA PRO A 249 -45.40 69.50 -44.99
C PRO A 249 -44.75 68.89 -46.27
N LEU A 250 -44.70 67.54 -46.44
CA LEU A 250 -45.62 66.63 -47.20
C LEU A 250 -45.12 66.34 -48.65
N PRO A 251 -45.56 65.26 -49.36
CA PRO A 251 -45.05 63.89 -49.27
C PRO A 251 -44.56 63.35 -50.64
N GLU A 252 -43.69 62.34 -50.65
CA GLU A 252 -43.65 61.43 -51.81
C GLU A 252 -43.26 60.01 -51.39
N ALA A 253 -43.87 59.08 -52.12
CA ALA A 253 -44.16 57.73 -51.71
C ALA A 253 -43.06 56.73 -52.13
N VAL A 254 -43.32 55.49 -51.73
CA VAL A 254 -43.16 54.24 -52.51
C VAL A 254 -42.21 53.20 -51.89
N THR A 255 -42.85 52.06 -51.62
CA THR A 255 -42.38 50.67 -51.52
C THR A 255 -41.75 50.12 -50.25
N ALA A 256 -42.61 49.38 -49.55
CA ALA A 256 -42.33 48.28 -48.65
C ALA A 256 -41.65 47.09 -49.35
N VAL A 257 -40.78 46.38 -48.61
CA VAL A 257 -40.61 44.92 -48.73
C VAL A 257 -40.47 44.30 -47.34
N THR A 258 -41.59 43.75 -46.89
CA THR A 258 -41.86 42.50 -46.16
C THR A 258 -40.70 41.68 -45.53
N ARG A 259 -40.89 41.38 -44.23
CA ARG A 259 -40.28 40.32 -43.40
C ARG A 259 -40.42 38.92 -44.00
N VAL A 260 -39.45 38.03 -43.74
CA VAL A 260 -39.69 36.59 -43.42
C VAL A 260 -38.56 36.15 -42.48
N SER A 261 -38.80 36.00 -41.17
CA SER A 261 -39.23 34.79 -40.44
C SER A 261 -38.19 33.66 -40.38
N GLN A 262 -37.76 33.38 -39.14
CA GLN A 262 -37.16 32.10 -38.72
C GLN A 262 -38.16 30.94 -38.96
N PRO A 263 -37.67 29.70 -38.92
CA PRO A 263 -38.08 28.86 -37.79
C PRO A 263 -36.96 28.00 -37.19
N ALA A 264 -37.10 27.78 -35.88
CA ALA A 264 -36.44 26.75 -35.09
C ALA A 264 -37.13 25.39 -35.30
N VAL A 265 -36.37 24.29 -35.31
CA VAL A 265 -36.87 22.94 -34.96
C VAL A 265 -35.77 22.10 -34.28
N MET A 266 -36.05 21.84 -32.99
CA MET A 266 -35.97 20.59 -32.20
C MET A 266 -34.76 19.62 -32.21
N ALA A 267 -34.48 19.23 -30.97
CA ALA A 267 -33.63 18.13 -30.50
C ALA A 267 -34.12 16.73 -30.90
N VAL A 268 -33.17 15.79 -30.98
CA VAL A 268 -33.42 14.35 -30.78
C VAL A 268 -32.28 13.73 -29.97
N THR A 269 -32.64 13.19 -28.82
CA THR A 269 -31.92 12.21 -27.99
C THR A 269 -31.84 10.83 -28.67
N ALA A 270 -30.74 10.12 -28.48
CA ALA A 270 -30.72 8.66 -28.62
C ALA A 270 -29.90 8.02 -27.49
N ASN A 271 -30.56 7.10 -26.79
CA ASN A 271 -30.04 6.18 -25.79
C ASN A 271 -30.52 4.77 -26.21
N ARG A 272 -29.68 3.73 -26.09
CA ARG A 272 -29.96 2.26 -26.05
C ARG A 272 -28.60 1.54 -26.17
N ALA A 273 -28.13 0.59 -25.34
CA ALA A 273 -28.67 -0.53 -24.54
C ALA A 273 -28.87 -1.85 -25.31
N SER A 274 -28.16 -2.91 -24.88
CA SER A 274 -28.30 -4.40 -25.06
C SER A 274 -26.88 -5.01 -25.04
N GLU A 275 -26.38 -5.83 -24.11
CA GLU A 275 -26.82 -7.09 -23.45
C GLU A 275 -26.69 -8.36 -24.33
N ALA A 276 -25.90 -9.35 -23.85
CA ALA A 276 -25.93 -10.82 -24.03
C ALA A 276 -24.61 -11.41 -23.44
N VAL A 277 -24.55 -12.05 -22.26
CA VAL A 277 -24.83 -13.47 -21.89
C VAL A 277 -24.04 -14.52 -22.71
N SER A 278 -23.17 -15.29 -22.05
CA SER A 278 -23.23 -16.78 -22.03
C SER A 278 -22.22 -17.38 -21.04
N CYS A 279 -22.69 -18.35 -20.26
CA CYS A 279 -21.92 -19.26 -19.41
C CYS A 279 -21.85 -20.63 -20.08
N GLU A 280 -20.74 -21.36 -19.99
CA GLU A 280 -20.81 -22.83 -19.90
C GLU A 280 -19.56 -23.47 -19.26
N THR A 281 -19.87 -24.49 -18.47
CA THR A 281 -19.11 -25.42 -17.64
C THR A 281 -18.39 -26.50 -18.44
N VAL A 282 -17.27 -27.04 -17.97
CA VAL A 282 -17.07 -28.51 -17.86
C VAL A 282 -16.11 -28.81 -16.70
N THR A 283 -16.63 -29.58 -15.75
CA THR A 283 -15.89 -30.34 -14.74
C THR A 283 -15.48 -31.67 -15.37
N GLU A 284 -14.22 -32.09 -15.23
CA GLU A 284 -13.91 -33.51 -15.38
C GLU A 284 -12.94 -33.95 -14.29
N SER A 285 -13.50 -34.70 -13.35
CA SER A 285 -12.82 -35.50 -12.36
C SER A 285 -12.79 -36.91 -12.93
N HIS A 286 -11.62 -37.54 -13.02
CA HIS A 286 -11.56 -39.00 -13.06
C HIS A 286 -10.33 -39.51 -12.31
N ALA A 287 -10.64 -40.20 -11.21
CA ALA A 287 -9.77 -41.06 -10.45
C ALA A 287 -9.62 -42.41 -11.17
N VAL A 288 -8.42 -43.00 -11.12
CA VAL A 288 -8.18 -44.45 -11.29
C VAL A 288 -7.07 -44.90 -10.31
N THR A 289 -7.52 -45.38 -9.16
CA THR A 289 -7.28 -46.67 -8.50
C THR A 289 -6.04 -47.53 -8.88
N THR A 290 -5.15 -47.65 -7.87
CA THR A 290 -4.39 -48.81 -7.36
C THR A 290 -3.68 -49.82 -8.27
N GLY A 291 -2.41 -50.07 -7.93
CA GLY A 291 -1.68 -51.31 -8.21
C GLY A 291 -0.50 -51.48 -7.24
N SER A 292 -0.63 -52.48 -6.37
CA SER A 292 0.29 -52.95 -5.30
C SER A 292 1.74 -53.21 -5.76
N HIS A 293 2.74 -53.02 -4.87
CA HIS A 293 3.65 -54.08 -4.40
C HIS A 293 4.59 -53.56 -3.29
N ALA A 294 4.76 -54.39 -2.25
CA ALA A 294 5.54 -54.10 -1.05
C ALA A 294 6.90 -54.84 -1.01
N ALA A 295 7.82 -54.22 -0.27
CA ALA A 295 8.93 -54.76 0.55
C ALA A 295 10.20 -55.34 -0.13
N ARG A 296 11.34 -54.64 0.04
CA ARG A 296 12.39 -55.00 1.04
C ARG A 296 13.55 -53.97 1.15
N ASP A 297 13.88 -53.67 2.41
CA ASP A 297 15.12 -53.24 3.09
C ASP A 297 16.42 -52.88 2.31
N ASP A 298 16.82 -51.59 2.44
CA ASP A 298 18.08 -50.97 2.97
C ASP A 298 19.51 -51.52 2.64
N PRO A 299 20.60 -50.71 2.81
CA PRO A 299 20.75 -49.25 2.70
C PRO A 299 22.03 -48.81 1.95
N VAL A 300 22.01 -47.67 1.26
CA VAL A 300 23.24 -46.90 0.95
C VAL A 300 22.97 -45.42 1.18
N THR A 301 23.71 -44.87 2.14
CA THR A 301 23.83 -43.45 2.49
C THR A 301 24.16 -42.58 1.27
N PRO A 302 23.62 -41.36 1.20
CA PRO A 302 24.51 -40.22 0.93
C PRO A 302 24.45 -39.15 2.02
N LEU A 303 25.65 -38.64 2.31
CA LEU A 303 26.01 -37.51 3.16
C LEU A 303 24.99 -36.35 3.17
N PRO A 304 24.81 -35.66 4.31
CA PRO A 304 24.04 -34.42 4.34
C PRO A 304 24.83 -33.30 3.65
N LYS A 305 24.31 -32.86 2.50
CA LYS A 305 24.74 -31.64 1.78
C LYS A 305 24.58 -30.42 2.69
N THR A 306 25.69 -29.83 3.10
CA THR A 306 25.79 -28.43 3.55
C THR A 306 25.59 -27.41 2.41
N ALA A 307 25.37 -27.88 1.17
CA ALA A 307 25.19 -27.03 -0.02
C ALA A 307 23.77 -26.46 -0.21
N SER A 308 22.75 -26.90 0.54
CA SER A 308 21.36 -26.45 0.32
C SER A 308 21.07 -25.04 0.85
N GLY A 309 21.79 -24.57 1.88
CA GLY A 309 21.50 -23.27 2.50
C GLY A 309 21.89 -22.06 1.65
N ASP A 310 22.97 -22.20 0.86
CA ASP A 310 23.50 -21.13 0.01
C ASP A 310 22.71 -20.99 -1.31
N ASP A 311 22.23 -22.11 -1.83
CA ASP A 311 21.33 -22.15 -3.00
C ASP A 311 19.95 -21.55 -2.65
N ASP A 312 19.42 -21.86 -1.45
CA ASP A 312 18.18 -21.27 -0.94
C ASP A 312 18.31 -19.74 -0.73
N LEU A 313 19.45 -19.27 -0.22
CA LEU A 313 19.73 -17.85 -0.02
C LEU A 313 19.84 -17.11 -1.37
N SER A 314 20.57 -17.69 -2.32
CA SER A 314 20.74 -17.14 -3.68
C SER A 314 19.41 -17.09 -4.44
N GLY A 315 18.57 -18.12 -4.30
CA GLY A 315 17.21 -18.13 -4.83
C GLY A 315 16.32 -17.05 -4.19
N LEU A 316 16.40 -16.90 -2.86
CA LEU A 316 15.61 -15.94 -2.11
C LEU A 316 15.98 -14.49 -2.44
N VAL A 317 17.27 -14.16 -2.61
CA VAL A 317 17.73 -12.83 -3.06
C VAL A 317 17.14 -12.49 -4.43
N ARG A 318 17.17 -13.45 -5.37
CA ARG A 318 16.60 -13.27 -6.72
C ARG A 318 15.08 -13.02 -6.69
N ASP A 319 14.36 -13.74 -5.83
CA ASP A 319 12.91 -13.59 -5.69
C ASP A 319 12.49 -12.31 -4.97
N ILE A 320 13.30 -11.81 -4.03
CA ILE A 320 13.12 -10.49 -3.42
C ILE A 320 13.39 -9.39 -4.44
N ALA A 321 14.48 -9.49 -5.22
CA ALA A 321 14.79 -8.53 -6.28
C ALA A 321 13.73 -8.49 -7.40
N ALA A 322 13.11 -9.64 -7.69
CA ALA A 322 11.99 -9.76 -8.62
C ALA A 322 10.63 -9.36 -8.00
N GLY A 323 10.59 -8.94 -6.72
CA GLY A 323 9.37 -8.52 -6.03
C GLY A 323 8.38 -9.65 -5.71
N ARG A 324 8.78 -10.92 -5.84
CA ARG A 324 7.94 -12.09 -5.57
C ARG A 324 7.82 -12.40 -4.08
N VAL A 325 8.81 -12.01 -3.28
CA VAL A 325 8.87 -12.27 -1.84
C VAL A 325 9.27 -10.98 -1.14
N ARG A 326 8.51 -10.54 -0.12
CA ARG A 326 8.98 -9.43 0.73
C ARG A 326 10.08 -9.97 1.65
N PRO A 327 11.09 -9.17 2.02
CA PRO A 327 12.15 -9.58 2.95
C PRO A 327 11.65 -9.67 4.40
N THR A 328 10.44 -10.19 4.63
CA THR A 328 9.81 -10.42 5.92
C THR A 328 9.90 -11.88 6.32
N VAL A 329 10.07 -12.15 7.61
CA VAL A 329 10.15 -13.54 8.12
C VAL A 329 8.89 -14.33 7.72
N ALA A 330 7.72 -13.70 7.76
CA ALA A 330 6.45 -14.32 7.41
C ALA A 330 6.33 -14.71 5.93
N ASP A 331 6.83 -13.87 5.01
CA ASP A 331 6.80 -14.17 3.58
C ASP A 331 7.88 -15.17 3.20
N ILE A 332 9.09 -15.07 3.77
CA ILE A 332 10.16 -16.07 3.60
C ILE A 332 9.68 -17.46 4.06
N ARG A 333 8.96 -17.51 5.19
CA ARG A 333 8.41 -18.75 5.74
C ARG A 333 7.36 -19.38 4.82
N ARG A 334 6.47 -18.55 4.25
CA ARG A 334 5.44 -19.00 3.31
C ARG A 334 6.03 -19.45 1.98
N HIS A 335 7.01 -18.72 1.46
CA HIS A 335 7.65 -19.02 0.17
C HIS A 335 8.48 -20.29 0.20
N LEU A 336 9.24 -20.51 1.28
CA LEU A 336 10.14 -21.67 1.41
C LEU A 336 9.56 -22.81 2.26
N SER A 337 8.32 -22.68 2.75
CA SER A 337 7.66 -23.63 3.67
C SER A 337 8.56 -24.06 4.83
N CYS A 338 9.34 -23.11 5.39
CA CYS A 338 10.38 -23.39 6.37
C CYS A 338 9.96 -23.03 7.80
N SER A 339 10.76 -23.42 8.81
CA SER A 339 10.50 -23.04 10.20
C SER A 339 10.85 -21.57 10.47
N GLN A 340 10.26 -20.95 11.48
CA GLN A 340 10.50 -19.54 11.81
C GLN A 340 11.97 -19.26 12.20
N ALA A 341 12.61 -20.18 12.90
CA ALA A 341 14.04 -20.09 13.21
C ALA A 341 14.89 -20.03 11.93
N ARG A 342 14.56 -20.86 10.93
CA ARG A 342 15.24 -20.87 9.62
C ARG A 342 14.95 -19.61 8.81
N ALA A 343 13.71 -19.14 8.77
CA ALA A 343 13.34 -17.89 8.10
C ALA A 343 14.02 -16.66 8.74
N THR A 344 14.16 -16.64 10.07
CA THR A 344 14.86 -15.57 10.80
C THR A 344 16.37 -15.61 10.55
N ALA A 345 16.96 -16.81 10.50
CA ALA A 345 18.37 -16.99 10.14
C ALA A 345 18.64 -16.51 8.70
N LEU A 346 17.79 -16.89 7.73
CA LEU A 346 17.88 -16.44 6.34
C LEU A 346 17.69 -14.91 6.24
N ARG A 347 16.76 -14.31 6.98
CA ARG A 347 16.60 -12.85 7.03
C ARG A 347 17.84 -12.14 7.58
N ARG A 348 18.53 -12.71 8.58
CA ARG A 348 19.79 -12.16 9.09
C ARG A 348 20.92 -12.27 8.07
N GLN A 349 20.99 -13.38 7.34
CA GLN A 349 21.96 -13.55 6.25
C GLN A 349 21.69 -12.57 5.11
N LEU A 350 20.43 -12.36 4.72
CA LEU A 350 20.04 -11.32 3.75
C LEU A 350 20.49 -9.92 4.18
N ALA A 351 20.35 -9.57 5.46
CA ALA A 351 20.83 -8.29 5.99
C ALA A 351 22.37 -8.16 5.97
N GLY A 352 23.09 -9.28 6.05
CA GLY A 352 24.56 -9.32 5.95
C GLY A 352 25.10 -9.36 4.52
N VAL A 353 24.29 -9.75 3.53
CA VAL A 353 24.60 -9.72 2.08
C VAL A 353 24.14 -8.42 1.42
N ALA A 354 23.28 -7.65 2.10
CA ALA A 354 22.84 -6.32 1.68
C ALA A 354 23.64 -5.10 2.20
N PRO A 355 24.98 -5.13 2.44
CA PRO A 355 25.75 -3.89 2.42
C PRO A 355 26.14 -3.56 0.98
N THR A 356 26.02 -2.28 0.63
CA THR A 356 26.34 -1.64 -0.66
C THR A 356 25.31 -1.74 -1.79
N ALA A 357 24.32 -0.86 -1.71
CA ALA A 357 23.88 -0.04 -2.84
C ALA A 357 23.58 1.37 -2.32
#